data_AF-A0A966L046-F1
#
_entry.id   AF-A0A966L046-F1
#
_cell.length_a   1.000
_cell.length_b   1.000
_cell.length_c   1.000
_cell.angle_alpha   90.00
_cell.angle_beta   90.00
_cell.angle_gamma   90.00
#
_symmetry.space_group_name_H-M   'P 1'
#
loop_
_entity.id
_entity.type
_entity.pdbx_description
1 polymer ?
#
loop_
_entity_poly.entity_id
_entity_poly.type
_entity_poly.pdbx_seq_one_letter_code
_entity_poly.pdbx_strand_id
1 'polypeptide(L)'
;MKNNLKLPFYSLLLFFCTSFLTINNLTAQENDIFEIQQSNENSKISSKKETDRKRFYDLAFNLYPTHYIENNALKSTYDSGDPIKMTFVDAKSLIWLKNKSSKKDAVELLTISINDRNDFINRLDLSKNDGFKNLKYIFIKCSFNCSEKDIENFIQVQNKVRIFYTIQKPS
;
A
#
# COMPACT_ATOMS: atom_id res chain seq x y z
N MET A 1 -10.49 -16.31 -65.52
CA MET A 1 -9.29 -16.16 -64.66
C MET A 1 -9.75 -16.00 -63.22
N LYS A 2 -9.45 -16.96 -62.34
CA LYS A 2 -9.93 -16.99 -60.95
C LYS A 2 -8.84 -16.33 -60.09
N ASN A 3 -9.10 -15.13 -59.57
CA ASN A 3 -8.13 -14.33 -58.81
C ASN A 3 -7.77 -15.02 -57.49
N ASN A 4 -6.57 -15.59 -57.41
CA ASN A 4 -5.99 -16.20 -56.21
C ASN A 4 -5.30 -15.16 -55.29
N LEU A 5 -5.83 -13.94 -55.23
CA LEU A 5 -5.24 -12.82 -54.49
C LEU A 5 -5.57 -12.81 -52.99
N LYS A 6 -6.33 -13.80 -52.49
CA LYS A 6 -6.79 -13.83 -51.09
C LYS A 6 -5.73 -14.38 -50.12
N LEU A 7 -4.83 -15.26 -50.57
CA LEU A 7 -3.85 -15.91 -49.69
C LEU A 7 -2.78 -14.97 -49.08
N PRO A 8 -2.15 -14.04 -49.84
CA PRO A 8 -1.10 -13.19 -49.27
C PRO A 8 -1.64 -12.10 -48.34
N PHE A 9 -2.93 -11.76 -48.45
CA PHE A 9 -3.56 -10.77 -47.59
C PHE A 9 -3.83 -11.32 -46.18
N TYR A 10 -4.24 -12.59 -46.08
CA TYR A 10 -4.43 -13.26 -44.79
C TYR A 10 -3.09 -13.50 -44.07
N SER A 11 -2.02 -13.84 -44.80
CA SER A 11 -0.70 -14.02 -44.17
C SER A 11 -0.13 -12.71 -43.62
N LEU A 12 -0.38 -11.59 -44.30
CA LEU A 12 0.08 -10.27 -43.87
C LEU A 12 -0.71 -9.75 -42.65
N LEU A 13 -2.01 -10.05 -42.58
CA LEU A 13 -2.86 -9.75 -41.41
C LEU A 13 -2.42 -10.53 -40.16
N LEU A 14 -2.06 -11.82 -40.32
CA LEU A 14 -1.63 -12.69 -39.22
C LEU A 14 -0.26 -12.27 -38.65
N PHE A 15 0.63 -11.74 -39.50
CA PHE A 15 1.91 -11.17 -39.08
C PHE A 15 1.74 -9.88 -38.27
N PHE A 16 0.80 -9.01 -38.64
CA PHE A 16 0.47 -7.82 -37.85
C PHE A 16 -0.17 -8.18 -36.50
N CYS A 17 -1.06 -9.16 -36.43
CA CYS A 17 -1.68 -9.57 -35.16
C CYS A 17 -0.68 -10.16 -34.16
N THR A 18 0.38 -10.84 -34.61
CA THR A 18 1.40 -11.42 -33.73
C THR A 18 2.39 -10.38 -33.18
N SER A 19 2.60 -9.25 -33.87
CA SER A 19 3.43 -8.15 -33.35
C SER A 19 2.85 -7.45 -32.12
N PHE A 20 1.52 -7.50 -31.92
CA PHE A 20 0.86 -6.99 -30.71
C PHE A 20 0.92 -7.95 -29.50
N LEU A 21 1.41 -9.18 -29.69
CA LEU A 21 1.58 -10.17 -28.61
C LEU A 21 2.95 -10.09 -27.93
N THR A 22 3.76 -9.08 -28.25
CA THR A 22 4.86 -8.69 -27.36
C THR A 22 4.25 -8.07 -26.11
N ILE A 23 3.85 -8.94 -25.18
CA ILE A 23 3.55 -8.59 -23.80
C ILE A 23 4.87 -8.05 -23.25
N ASN A 24 5.07 -6.76 -23.44
CA ASN A 24 5.95 -6.01 -22.56
C ASN A 24 5.40 -6.32 -21.18
N ASN A 25 6.18 -7.01 -20.34
CA ASN A 25 6.06 -6.90 -18.90
C ASN A 25 6.34 -5.42 -18.61
N LEU A 26 5.33 -4.57 -18.87
CA LEU A 26 5.26 -3.24 -18.33
C LEU A 26 5.31 -3.51 -16.84
N THR A 27 6.48 -3.35 -16.24
CA THR A 27 6.58 -3.02 -14.82
C THR A 27 5.86 -1.69 -14.73
N ALA A 28 4.54 -1.78 -14.54
CA ALA A 28 3.70 -0.64 -14.18
C ALA A 28 4.52 0.11 -13.15
N GLN A 29 4.80 1.36 -13.49
CA GLN A 29 5.53 2.36 -12.71
C GLN A 29 5.55 1.95 -11.25
N GLU A 30 6.73 1.94 -10.59
CA GLU A 30 6.75 1.94 -9.13
C GLU A 30 5.85 3.09 -8.70
N ASN A 31 4.57 2.80 -8.43
CA ASN A 31 3.54 3.76 -8.04
C ASN A 31 4.23 4.60 -7.00
N ASP A 32 4.33 5.93 -7.17
CA ASP A 32 5.12 6.87 -6.36
C ASP A 32 5.02 6.58 -4.84
N ILE A 33 5.68 5.52 -4.39
CA ILE A 33 5.54 4.84 -3.11
C ILE A 33 6.96 4.72 -2.60
N PHE A 34 7.22 5.64 -1.70
CA PHE A 34 8.49 5.84 -1.07
C PHE A 34 8.50 5.07 0.24
N GLU A 35 9.67 4.62 0.63
CA GLU A 35 9.90 3.95 1.91
C GLU A 35 10.79 4.83 2.77
N ILE A 36 10.41 5.01 4.04
CA ILE A 36 11.20 5.80 4.98
C ILE A 36 12.36 4.94 5.48
N GLN A 37 13.58 5.43 5.27
CA GLN A 37 14.78 4.74 5.74
C GLN A 37 15.06 5.12 7.19
N GLN A 38 14.75 4.23 8.14
CA GLN A 38 15.22 4.43 9.51
C GLN A 38 16.75 4.39 9.53
N SER A 39 17.36 5.46 10.05
CA SER A 39 18.79 5.80 9.93
C SER A 39 19.78 4.85 10.63
N ASN A 40 19.35 3.69 11.09
CA ASN A 40 20.19 2.68 11.69
C ASN A 40 20.08 1.38 10.89
N GLU A 41 20.93 1.22 9.87
CA GLU A 41 21.69 -0.02 9.63
C GLU A 41 22.48 0.06 8.31
N ASN A 42 23.81 0.08 8.45
CA ASN A 42 24.74 -0.44 7.44
C ASN A 42 24.47 -1.95 7.27
N SER A 43 23.40 -2.35 6.58
CA SER A 43 23.11 -3.76 6.30
C SER A 43 23.26 -4.05 4.80
N LYS A 44 24.21 -4.95 4.50
CA LYS A 44 24.48 -5.50 3.17
C LYS A 44 23.17 -5.96 2.52
N ILE A 45 22.82 -5.29 1.43
CA ILE A 45 21.67 -5.58 0.56
C ILE A 45 21.99 -6.84 -0.24
N SER A 46 21.05 -7.80 -0.36
CA SER A 46 20.97 -8.64 -1.58
C SER A 46 19.77 -9.59 -1.74
N SER A 47 18.87 -9.82 -0.77
CA SER A 47 17.70 -10.69 -1.09
C SER A 47 16.45 -10.49 -0.22
N LYS A 48 16.62 -10.28 1.09
CA LYS A 48 15.49 -10.17 2.04
C LYS A 48 14.63 -8.92 1.86
N LYS A 49 15.24 -7.79 1.45
CA LYS A 49 14.51 -6.53 1.19
C LYS A 49 13.50 -6.65 0.04
N GLU A 50 13.83 -7.44 -0.99
CA GLU A 50 12.99 -7.59 -2.19
C GLU A 50 11.75 -8.44 -1.91
N THR A 51 11.89 -9.55 -1.18
CA THR A 51 10.76 -10.38 -0.75
C THR A 51 9.80 -9.63 0.18
N ASP A 52 10.34 -8.81 1.09
CA ASP A 52 9.51 -8.05 2.03
C ASP A 52 8.78 -6.90 1.34
N ARG A 53 9.40 -6.22 0.35
CA ARG A 53 8.71 -5.20 -0.46
C ARG A 53 7.58 -5.83 -1.29
N LYS A 54 7.77 -7.04 -1.83
CA LYS A 54 6.70 -7.80 -2.51
C LYS A 54 5.51 -8.08 -1.60
N ARG A 55 5.75 -8.48 -0.34
CA ARG A 55 4.67 -8.71 0.65
C ARG A 55 3.92 -7.41 0.98
N PHE A 56 4.61 -6.28 1.05
CA PHE A 56 3.94 -4.99 1.19
C PHE A 56 2.97 -4.72 0.02
N TYR A 57 3.42 -4.85 -1.24
CA TYR A 57 2.56 -4.64 -2.41
C TYR A 57 1.36 -5.60 -2.42
N ASP A 58 1.60 -6.87 -2.13
CA ASP A 58 0.54 -7.87 -1.99
C ASP A 58 -0.52 -7.45 -0.96
N LEU A 59 -0.12 -7.05 0.25
CA LEU A 59 -1.06 -6.56 1.27
C LEU A 59 -1.74 -5.24 0.87
N ALA A 60 -1.01 -4.33 0.23
CA ALA A 60 -1.51 -2.99 -0.12
C ALA A 60 -2.57 -3.04 -1.23
N PHE A 61 -2.39 -3.88 -2.24
CA PHE A 61 -3.17 -3.86 -3.48
C PHE A 61 -4.11 -5.06 -3.67
N ASN A 62 -3.90 -6.17 -2.97
CA ASN A 62 -4.82 -7.31 -3.03
C ASN A 62 -5.88 -7.27 -1.92
N LEU A 63 -6.91 -8.10 -2.12
CA LEU A 63 -8.03 -8.26 -1.20
C LEU A 63 -7.63 -9.18 -0.03
N TYR A 64 -7.86 -8.68 1.18
CA TYR A 64 -7.65 -9.38 2.44
C TYR A 64 -8.72 -8.91 3.43
N PRO A 65 -9.04 -9.67 4.49
CA PRO A 65 -9.90 -9.22 5.57
C PRO A 65 -9.50 -7.82 6.05
N THR A 66 -10.39 -6.85 5.85
CA THR A 66 -10.08 -5.43 6.05
C THR A 66 -11.16 -4.77 6.87
N HIS A 67 -10.76 -4.07 7.94
CA HIS A 67 -11.64 -3.14 8.63
C HIS A 67 -11.40 -1.72 8.12
N TYR A 68 -12.47 -1.01 7.78
CA TYR A 68 -12.43 0.40 7.39
C TYR A 68 -12.92 1.24 8.56
N ILE A 69 -12.09 2.18 8.99
CA ILE A 69 -12.35 3.07 10.11
C ILE A 69 -12.43 4.48 9.57
N GLU A 70 -13.52 5.15 9.89
CA GLU A 70 -13.82 6.52 9.46
C GLU A 70 -14.62 7.19 10.56
N ASN A 71 -14.41 8.50 10.78
CA ASN A 71 -15.08 9.26 11.83
C ASN A 71 -14.99 8.60 13.23
N ASN A 72 -13.84 8.00 13.55
CA ASN A 72 -13.57 7.31 14.81
C ASN A 72 -14.49 6.11 15.09
N ALA A 73 -15.04 5.48 14.05
CA ALA A 73 -15.89 4.31 14.15
C ALA A 73 -15.55 3.26 13.09
N LEU A 74 -15.85 2.00 13.38
CA LEU A 74 -15.80 0.93 12.37
C LEU A 74 -16.92 1.19 11.36
N LYS A 75 -16.54 1.58 10.14
CA LYS A 75 -17.48 1.95 9.08
C LYS A 75 -17.97 0.72 8.32
N SER A 76 -17.05 -0.16 7.94
CA SER A 76 -17.36 -1.37 7.20
C SER A 76 -16.25 -2.40 7.39
N THR A 77 -16.57 -3.64 7.04
CA THR A 77 -15.63 -4.76 6.99
C THR A 77 -15.68 -5.41 5.63
N TYR A 78 -14.54 -5.87 5.15
CA TYR A 78 -14.42 -6.75 4.01
C TYR A 78 -13.98 -8.12 4.53
N ASP A 79 -14.73 -9.16 4.16
CA ASP A 79 -14.60 -10.53 4.67
C ASP A 79 -14.92 -10.67 6.18
N SER A 80 -15.23 -11.89 6.62
CA SER A 80 -15.75 -12.24 7.95
C SER A 80 -14.69 -12.61 8.98
N GLY A 81 -13.42 -12.68 8.57
CA GLY A 81 -12.28 -13.04 9.42
C GLY A 81 -11.74 -11.88 10.26
N ASP A 82 -10.74 -12.19 11.08
CA ASP A 82 -9.98 -11.16 11.79
C ASP A 82 -9.23 -10.26 10.79
N PRO A 83 -9.13 -8.94 11.05
CA PRO A 83 -8.57 -8.01 10.08
C PRO A 83 -7.08 -8.25 9.91
N ILE A 84 -6.68 -8.61 8.68
CA ILE A 84 -5.29 -8.59 8.24
C ILE A 84 -4.87 -7.15 7.89
N LYS A 85 -5.84 -6.34 7.44
CA LYS A 85 -5.68 -4.91 7.13
C LYS A 85 -6.60 -4.06 8.00
N MET A 86 -6.11 -2.91 8.43
CA MET A 86 -6.99 -1.83 8.89
C MET A 86 -6.72 -0.57 8.08
N THR A 87 -7.77 0.03 7.55
CA THR A 87 -7.71 1.25 6.73
C THR A 87 -8.42 2.38 7.45
N PHE A 88 -7.66 3.40 7.82
CA PHE A 88 -8.13 4.65 8.40
C PHE A 88 -8.34 5.65 7.28
N VAL A 89 -9.60 5.97 6.99
CA VAL A 89 -9.99 6.89 5.90
C VAL A 89 -9.66 8.35 6.25
N ASP A 90 -9.46 8.64 7.52
CA ASP A 90 -9.08 9.95 8.05
C ASP A 90 -8.16 9.81 9.27
N ALA A 91 -7.32 10.82 9.52
CA ALA A 91 -6.38 10.81 10.64
C ALA A 91 -7.06 10.93 12.02
N LYS A 92 -8.21 11.61 12.11
CA LYS A 92 -9.00 11.72 13.36
C LYS A 92 -9.47 10.35 13.87
N SER A 93 -9.62 9.37 12.98
CA SER A 93 -9.98 7.99 13.33
C SER A 93 -8.88 7.21 14.02
N LEU A 94 -7.64 7.72 14.07
CA LEU A 94 -6.54 7.06 14.78
C LEU A 94 -6.81 6.96 16.29
N ILE A 95 -7.71 7.78 16.84
CA ILE A 95 -8.18 7.65 18.23
C ILE A 95 -8.81 6.27 18.48
N TRP A 96 -9.40 5.64 17.45
CA TRP A 96 -10.00 4.31 17.51
C TRP A 96 -8.96 3.22 17.84
N LEU A 97 -7.66 3.48 17.61
CA LEU A 97 -6.57 2.61 18.03
C LEU A 97 -6.47 2.44 19.55
N LYS A 98 -7.15 3.26 20.35
CA LYS A 98 -7.25 3.04 21.81
C LYS A 98 -8.34 2.05 22.20
N ASN A 99 -9.22 1.66 21.28
CA ASN A 99 -10.28 0.70 21.54
C ASN A 99 -9.69 -0.69 21.82
N LYS A 100 -10.01 -1.30 22.96
CA LYS A 100 -9.51 -2.62 23.37
C LYS A 100 -10.24 -3.79 22.68
N SER A 101 -11.44 -3.58 22.13
CA SER A 101 -12.21 -4.64 21.47
C SER A 101 -11.82 -4.91 20.02
N SER A 102 -10.94 -4.07 19.46
CA SER A 102 -10.42 -4.24 18.11
C SER A 102 -9.47 -5.44 18.06
N LYS A 103 -9.76 -6.43 17.21
CA LYS A 103 -8.91 -7.61 16.97
C LYS A 103 -7.62 -7.25 16.20
N LYS A 104 -6.73 -6.48 16.84
CA LYS A 104 -5.52 -5.90 16.23
C LYS A 104 -4.36 -6.89 16.07
N ASP A 105 -4.38 -7.99 16.80
CA ASP A 105 -3.28 -8.96 16.82
C ASP A 105 -2.98 -9.55 15.44
N ALA A 106 -4.01 -9.74 14.61
CA ALA A 106 -3.90 -10.31 13.26
C ALA A 106 -3.44 -9.29 12.19
N VAL A 107 -3.44 -8.00 12.50
CA VAL A 107 -3.19 -6.94 11.51
C VAL A 107 -1.72 -6.95 11.09
N GLU A 108 -1.47 -7.10 9.79
CA GLU A 108 -0.14 -7.00 9.18
C GLU A 108 0.10 -5.64 8.53
N LEU A 109 -0.95 -4.96 8.07
CA LEU A 109 -0.89 -3.67 7.38
C LEU A 109 -1.88 -2.65 7.97
N LEU A 110 -1.35 -1.51 8.38
CA LEU A 110 -2.14 -0.30 8.65
C LEU A 110 -2.07 0.64 7.45
N THR A 111 -3.21 1.05 6.91
CA THR A 111 -3.30 2.12 5.90
C THR A 111 -3.91 3.36 6.54
N ILE A 112 -3.30 4.52 6.35
CA ILE A 112 -3.74 5.79 6.95
C ILE A 112 -3.81 6.85 5.85
N SER A 113 -4.99 7.42 5.65
CA SER A 113 -5.18 8.57 4.77
C SER A 113 -4.99 9.87 5.54
N ILE A 114 -4.13 10.73 5.02
CA ILE A 114 -3.85 12.08 5.53
C ILE A 114 -4.41 13.05 4.49
N ASN A 115 -5.50 13.73 4.85
CA ASN A 115 -6.28 14.50 3.90
C ASN A 115 -5.99 16.01 3.99
N ASP A 116 -5.46 16.47 5.12
CA ASP A 116 -5.05 17.86 5.35
C ASP A 116 -3.69 17.95 6.06
N ARG A 117 -2.97 19.05 5.90
CA ARG A 117 -1.67 19.25 6.55
C ARG A 117 -1.77 19.24 8.09
N ASN A 118 -2.90 19.70 8.64
CA ASN A 118 -3.13 19.72 10.08
C ASN A 118 -3.32 18.31 10.68
N ASP A 119 -3.60 17.29 9.85
CA ASP A 119 -3.72 15.91 10.33
C ASP A 119 -2.41 15.41 10.97
N PHE A 120 -1.25 15.95 10.55
CA PHE A 120 0.05 15.61 11.13
C PHE A 120 0.24 16.08 12.58
N ILE A 121 -0.60 16.98 13.09
CA ILE A 121 -0.56 17.44 14.49
C ILE A 121 -0.88 16.27 15.43
N ASN A 122 -1.74 15.35 15.01
CA ASN A 122 -2.17 14.19 15.78
C ASN A 122 -1.15 13.05 15.66
N ARG A 123 0.01 13.21 16.30
CA ARG A 123 1.08 12.22 16.27
C ARG A 123 0.58 10.82 16.67
N LEU A 124 1.02 9.83 15.92
CA LEU A 124 0.72 8.42 16.14
C LEU A 124 1.95 7.72 16.72
N ASP A 125 1.87 7.32 17.98
CA ASP A 125 2.92 6.52 18.63
C ASP A 125 2.47 5.05 18.72
N LEU A 126 3.19 4.17 18.03
CA LEU A 126 3.05 2.71 18.02
C LEU A 126 4.31 2.01 18.54
N SER A 127 5.22 2.75 19.18
CA SER A 127 6.49 2.22 19.72
C SER A 127 6.27 1.16 20.81
N LYS A 128 5.18 1.25 21.57
CA LYS A 128 4.89 0.36 22.72
C LYS A 128 4.11 -0.91 22.40
N ASN A 129 3.82 -1.17 21.12
CA ASN A 129 3.09 -2.36 20.67
C ASN A 129 1.71 -2.55 21.31
N ASP A 130 0.80 -1.59 21.12
CA ASP A 130 -0.54 -1.56 21.71
C ASP A 130 -1.54 -2.56 21.05
N GLY A 131 -1.16 -3.84 21.01
CA GLY A 131 -1.99 -4.92 20.45
C GLY A 131 -1.72 -5.25 18.97
N PHE A 132 -0.62 -4.78 18.40
CA PHE A 132 -0.24 -4.98 17.00
C PHE A 132 0.88 -6.02 16.84
N LYS A 133 0.62 -7.25 17.31
CA LYS A 133 1.63 -8.33 17.35
C LYS A 133 2.24 -8.63 15.97
N ASN A 134 1.40 -8.68 14.93
CA ASN A 134 1.79 -9.06 13.57
C ASN A 134 2.04 -7.88 12.63
N LEU A 135 2.01 -6.64 13.13
CA LEU A 135 2.17 -5.46 12.30
C LEU A 135 3.57 -5.42 11.69
N LYS A 136 3.62 -5.35 10.36
CA LYS A 136 4.86 -5.30 9.57
C LYS A 136 4.98 -3.98 8.82
N TYR A 137 3.84 -3.43 8.38
CA TYR A 137 3.80 -2.32 7.45
C TYR A 137 2.83 -1.24 7.87
N ILE A 138 3.21 0.01 7.66
CA ILE A 138 2.31 1.15 7.69
C ILE A 138 2.39 1.83 6.33
N PHE A 139 1.22 2.07 5.74
CA PHE A 139 1.08 2.73 4.46
C PHE A 139 0.33 4.05 4.60
N ILE A 140 1.02 5.15 4.34
CA ILE A 140 0.44 6.48 4.44
C ILE A 140 0.08 7.01 3.05
N LYS A 141 -1.15 7.46 2.90
CA LYS A 141 -1.65 8.07 1.66
C LYS A 141 -1.92 9.54 1.91
N CYS A 142 -1.14 10.42 1.30
CA CYS A 142 -1.33 11.86 1.40
C CYS A 142 -2.16 12.36 0.22
N SER A 143 -3.23 13.12 0.47
CA SER A 143 -3.99 13.81 -0.59
C SER A 143 -3.30 15.07 -1.12
N PHE A 144 -2.17 15.45 -0.51
CA PHE A 144 -1.36 16.63 -0.82
C PHE A 144 0.13 16.28 -0.83
N ASN A 145 0.97 17.23 -1.24
CA ASN A 145 2.42 17.04 -1.18
C ASN A 145 2.89 16.96 0.28
N CYS A 146 3.20 15.74 0.75
CA CYS A 146 3.87 15.47 2.02
C CYS A 146 5.31 15.04 1.76
N SER A 147 6.22 15.41 2.67
CA SER A 147 7.61 15.00 2.65
C SER A 147 7.86 13.82 3.60
N GLU A 148 8.97 13.11 3.39
CA GLU A 148 9.43 12.06 4.32
C GLU A 148 9.51 12.57 5.77
N LYS A 149 10.04 13.78 5.96
CA LYS A 149 10.11 14.43 7.29
C LYS A 149 8.75 14.67 7.93
N ASP A 150 7.73 15.00 7.15
CA ASP A 150 6.37 15.17 7.69
C ASP A 150 5.88 13.84 8.28
N ILE A 151 6.14 12.74 7.57
CA ILE A 151 5.77 11.40 8.03
C ILE A 151 6.59 10.98 9.25
N GLU A 152 7.91 11.16 9.24
CA GLU A 152 8.79 10.84 10.37
C GLU A 152 8.37 11.57 11.65
N ASN A 153 7.93 12.83 11.53
CA ASN A 153 7.43 13.61 12.67
C ASN A 153 6.03 13.19 13.12
N PHE A 154 5.24 12.63 12.21
CA PHE A 154 3.88 12.20 12.47
C PHE A 154 3.82 10.85 13.18
N ILE A 155 4.64 9.89 12.77
CA ILE A 155 4.53 8.51 13.24
C ILE A 155 5.81 8.00 13.88
N GLN A 156 5.66 7.44 15.09
CA GLN A 156 6.71 6.72 15.79
C GLN A 156 6.35 5.24 15.86
N VAL A 157 7.27 4.37 15.44
CA VAL A 157 7.04 2.92 15.38
C VAL A 157 8.20 2.15 15.99
N GLN A 158 7.99 0.85 16.23
CA GLN A 158 9.10 -0.06 16.54
C GLN A 158 10.00 -0.26 15.31
N ASN A 159 11.29 -0.52 15.54
CA ASN A 159 12.29 -0.69 14.48
C ASN A 159 11.95 -1.78 13.42
N LYS A 160 11.10 -2.75 13.76
CA LYS A 160 10.70 -3.83 12.84
C LYS A 160 9.59 -3.45 11.86
N VAL A 161 8.92 -2.31 12.07
CA VAL A 161 7.78 -1.87 11.26
C VAL A 161 8.29 -0.94 10.17
N ARG A 162 8.04 -1.29 8.90
CA ARG A 162 8.43 -0.48 7.74
C ARG A 162 7.32 0.49 7.38
N ILE A 163 7.70 1.72 7.04
CA ILE A 163 6.76 2.78 6.69
C ILE A 163 6.90 3.09 5.20
N PHE A 164 5.79 2.99 4.49
CA PHE A 164 5.65 3.37 3.10
C PHE A 164 4.71 4.55 3.00
N TYR A 165 4.92 5.46 2.05
CA TYR A 165 4.00 6.55 1.79
C TYR A 165 3.86 6.85 0.30
N THR A 166 2.73 7.42 -0.07
CA THR A 166 2.43 7.84 -1.45
C THR A 166 1.64 9.14 -1.46
N ILE A 167 1.74 9.88 -2.56
CA ILE A 167 1.00 11.12 -2.79
C ILE A 167 -0.11 10.81 -3.82
N GLN A 168 -1.37 10.86 -3.40
CA GLN A 168 -2.55 10.59 -4.22
C GLN A 168 -3.47 11.81 -4.19
N LYS A 169 -3.23 12.79 -5.06
CA LYS A 169 -4.07 13.97 -5.15
C LYS A 169 -5.44 13.60 -5.72
N PRO A 170 -6.56 13.95 -5.05
CA PRO A 170 -7.87 13.84 -5.67
C PRO A 170 -7.89 14.73 -6.93
N SER A 171 -8.37 14.16 -8.04
CA SER A 171 -8.51 14.85 -9.34
C SER A 171 -9.64 15.86 -9.34
#